data_AF-K1TM23-F1
#
_entry.id   AF-K1TM23-F1
#
_cell.length_a   1.000
_cell.length_b   1.000
_cell.length_c   1.000
_cell.angle_alpha   90.00
_cell.angle_beta   90.00
_cell.angle_gamma   90.00
#
_symmetry.space_group_name_H-M   'P 1'
#
loop_
_entity.id
_entity.type
_entity.pdbx_description
1 polymer ?
#
loop_
_entity_poly.entity_id
_entity_poly.type
_entity_poly.pdbx_seq_one_letter_code
_entity_poly.pdbx_strand_id
1 'polypeptide(L)'
;VLTPGIDLTQYKRNPVLLYMHTRGFDGKSTPIGRVENIRVEGDELRGTPVFDMKDPFAAEIARKWEEDFIRMCSAGLEPVELSTATEYLLPGQSRATVVRSKLVEVSIADIGSNDDALQLYEPSGKILRLASGADSEIVPLLKNAHSPAAEPAPEENNGNNQTLFSMNKILLTLGLPATATEDDAVNAITKLQGDVARIETLELSRIEAAVDAAIEARKTTADKRDHLITLGKKAGFDVLQSTIAMLTPVQKPTQLINPAGGAASSASVELAYSEMSDEQLRKLEKENPEKFMQLFKAEFGYVPKIDK
;
A
#
# COMPACT_ATOMS: atom_id res chain seq x y z
N VAL A 1 16.95 0.08 -7.32
CA VAL A 1 18.01 -0.72 -6.63
C VAL A 1 17.86 -0.45 -5.15
N LEU A 2 17.97 -1.43 -4.27
CA LEU A 2 17.89 -1.18 -2.82
C LEU A 2 19.25 -0.72 -2.29
N THR A 3 19.29 0.50 -1.77
CA THR A 3 20.50 1.09 -1.17
C THR A 3 21.06 0.29 0.02
N PRO A 4 20.23 -0.26 0.93
CA PRO A 4 20.71 -1.12 2.02
C PRO A 4 21.50 -2.35 1.56
N GLY A 5 21.27 -2.81 0.33
CA GLY A 5 21.92 -3.99 -0.25
C GLY A 5 23.26 -3.73 -0.93
N ILE A 6 23.74 -2.48 -0.93
CA ILE A 6 25.00 -2.11 -1.60
C ILE A 6 26.20 -2.55 -0.76
N ASP A 7 26.99 -3.46 -1.29
CA ASP A 7 28.28 -3.87 -0.73
C ASP A 7 29.39 -2.87 -1.11
N LEU A 8 29.96 -2.23 -0.09
CA LEU A 8 31.04 -1.25 -0.19
C LEU A 8 32.44 -1.84 0.06
N THR A 9 32.53 -3.13 0.39
CA THR A 9 33.75 -3.76 0.93
C THR A 9 34.92 -3.64 -0.04
N GLN A 10 34.71 -3.94 -1.32
CA GLN A 10 35.74 -3.82 -2.34
C GLN A 10 36.05 -2.35 -2.63
N TYR A 11 35.02 -1.52 -2.81
CA TYR A 11 35.17 -0.12 -3.18
C TYR A 11 35.98 0.68 -2.16
N LYS A 12 35.78 0.44 -0.86
CA LYS A 12 36.56 1.08 0.22
C LYS A 12 38.06 0.86 0.13
N ARG A 13 38.52 -0.18 -0.58
CA ARG A 13 39.95 -0.45 -0.80
C ARG A 13 40.56 0.41 -1.90
N ASN A 14 39.74 0.90 -2.83
CA ASN A 14 40.13 1.77 -3.92
C ASN A 14 38.96 2.69 -4.33
N PRO A 15 38.66 3.74 -3.53
CA PRO A 15 37.43 4.52 -3.67
C PRO A 15 37.56 5.58 -4.77
N VAL A 16 37.68 5.13 -6.02
CA VAL A 16 37.93 6.00 -7.18
C VAL A 16 36.77 6.96 -7.44
N LEU A 17 37.10 8.23 -7.68
CA LEU A 17 36.15 9.21 -8.22
C LEU A 17 36.45 9.42 -9.71
N LEU A 18 35.45 9.20 -10.56
CA LEU A 18 35.56 9.33 -12.02
C LEU A 18 34.80 10.56 -12.54
N TYR A 19 34.96 10.83 -13.84
CA TYR A 19 34.15 11.77 -14.60
C TYR A 19 33.45 11.05 -15.75
N MET A 20 32.15 11.23 -15.89
CA MET A 20 31.30 10.61 -16.92
C MET A 20 31.45 9.09 -17.06
N HIS A 21 31.67 8.35 -15.96
CA HIS A 21 31.91 6.90 -15.96
C HIS A 21 33.11 6.47 -16.82
N THR A 22 34.01 7.40 -17.14
CA THR A 22 35.13 7.13 -18.02
C THR A 22 36.27 6.46 -17.25
N ARG A 23 36.67 5.29 -17.71
CA ARG A 23 37.80 4.52 -17.17
C ARG A 23 38.97 4.61 -18.13
N GLY A 24 40.20 4.51 -17.63
CA GLY A 24 41.45 4.69 -18.39
C GLY A 24 41.78 3.65 -19.46
N PHE A 25 40.77 2.97 -20.02
CA PHE A 25 40.94 2.10 -21.19
C PHE A 25 41.37 2.88 -22.44
N ASP A 26 41.19 4.19 -22.46
CA ASP A 26 41.66 5.12 -23.50
C ASP A 26 43.11 5.61 -23.29
N GLY A 27 43.75 5.19 -22.19
CA GLY A 27 45.12 5.59 -21.81
C GLY A 27 45.27 7.06 -21.39
N LYS A 28 44.18 7.81 -21.28
CA LYS A 28 44.19 9.25 -20.96
C LYS A 28 43.29 9.57 -19.77
N SER A 29 42.18 8.88 -19.64
CA SER A 29 41.23 9.04 -18.56
C SER A 29 41.79 8.40 -17.30
N THR A 30 41.99 9.20 -16.26
CA THR A 30 42.41 8.71 -14.95
C THR A 30 41.38 9.16 -13.91
N PRO A 31 41.30 8.50 -12.74
CA PRO A 31 40.43 8.96 -11.67
C PRO A 31 40.72 10.43 -11.34
N ILE A 32 39.67 11.25 -11.27
CA ILE A 32 39.77 12.68 -10.95
C ILE A 32 39.90 12.93 -9.44
N GLY A 33 40.00 11.87 -8.65
CA GLY A 33 40.09 11.93 -7.20
C GLY A 33 39.66 10.65 -6.52
N ARG A 34 39.18 10.79 -5.30
CA ARG A 34 38.66 9.69 -4.47
C ARG A 34 37.40 10.10 -3.71
N VAL A 35 36.65 9.12 -3.22
CA VAL A 35 35.50 9.36 -2.33
C VAL A 35 35.85 8.95 -0.90
N GLU A 36 35.70 9.88 0.04
CA GLU A 36 35.90 9.63 1.47
C GLU A 36 34.56 9.46 2.21
N ASN A 37 34.61 8.88 3.41
CA ASN A 37 33.44 8.69 4.28
C ASN A 37 32.25 7.96 3.63
N ILE A 38 32.52 7.07 2.66
CA ILE A 38 31.48 6.31 1.94
C ILE A 38 30.75 5.35 2.87
N ARG A 39 29.42 5.47 2.92
CA ARG A 39 28.55 4.69 3.80
C ARG A 39 27.10 4.70 3.32
N VAL A 40 26.37 3.67 3.72
CA VAL A 40 24.91 3.58 3.56
C VAL A 40 24.25 4.14 4.82
N GLU A 41 23.35 5.10 4.67
CA GLU A 41 22.53 5.69 5.73
C GLU A 41 21.05 5.56 5.35
N GLY A 42 20.38 4.53 5.87
CA GLY A 42 18.99 4.24 5.49
C GLY A 42 18.90 3.88 4.01
N ASP A 43 18.20 4.71 3.24
CA ASP A 43 18.02 4.53 1.79
C ASP A 43 18.99 5.37 0.93
N GLU A 44 19.97 6.03 1.57
CA GLU A 44 20.94 6.90 0.91
C GLU A 44 22.36 6.32 0.93
N LEU A 45 23.08 6.44 -0.19
CA LEU A 45 24.51 6.18 -0.28
C LEU A 45 25.25 7.52 -0.23
N ARG A 46 26.02 7.74 0.84
CA ARG A 46 26.67 9.04 1.11
C ARG A 46 28.18 8.90 1.08
N GLY A 47 28.84 9.87 0.46
CA GLY A 47 30.29 10.00 0.43
C GLY A 47 30.70 11.44 0.14
N THR A 48 31.97 11.76 0.37
CA THR A 48 32.53 13.09 0.13
C THR A 48 33.55 13.00 -1.00
N PRO A 49 33.32 13.64 -2.16
CA PRO A 49 34.31 13.68 -3.23
C PRO A 49 35.53 14.50 -2.78
N VAL A 50 36.72 13.98 -3.05
CA VAL A 50 38.01 14.65 -2.84
C VAL A 50 38.76 14.62 -4.16
N PHE A 51 38.83 15.77 -4.81
CA PHE A 51 39.44 15.93 -6.14
C PHE A 51 40.97 15.93 -6.06
N ASP A 52 41.63 15.40 -7.09
CA ASP A 52 43.07 15.53 -7.26
C ASP A 52 43.42 16.91 -7.81
N MET A 53 43.61 17.89 -6.93
CA MET A 53 43.90 19.27 -7.32
C MET A 53 45.24 19.46 -8.06
N LYS A 54 46.09 18.42 -8.14
CA LYS A 54 47.33 18.47 -8.92
C LYS A 54 47.11 18.07 -10.39
N ASP A 55 46.00 17.41 -10.70
CA ASP A 55 45.56 17.19 -12.07
C ASP A 55 44.74 18.40 -12.54
N PRO A 56 45.19 19.14 -13.58
CA PRO A 56 44.45 20.28 -14.12
C PRO A 56 43.01 19.95 -14.53
N PHE A 57 42.76 18.73 -15.01
CA PHE A 57 41.41 18.32 -15.40
C PHE A 57 40.51 18.13 -14.18
N ALA A 58 40.97 17.35 -13.20
CA ALA A 58 40.27 17.19 -11.92
C ALA A 58 40.03 18.53 -11.19
N ALA A 59 41.00 19.44 -11.20
CA ALA A 59 40.86 20.77 -10.60
C ALA A 59 39.78 21.62 -11.29
N GLU A 60 39.63 21.54 -12.61
CA GLU A 60 38.54 22.22 -13.32
C GLU A 60 37.17 21.61 -12.99
N ILE A 61 37.08 20.28 -12.82
CA ILE A 61 35.83 19.64 -12.36
C ILE A 61 35.53 20.04 -10.91
N ALA A 62 36.54 20.10 -10.03
CA ALA A 62 36.39 20.56 -8.66
C ALA A 62 35.84 22.00 -8.60
N ARG A 63 36.40 22.90 -9.41
CA ARG A 63 35.93 24.28 -9.53
C ARG A 63 34.45 24.33 -9.97
N LYS A 64 34.08 23.57 -11.01
CA LYS A 64 32.68 23.50 -11.46
C LYS A 64 31.75 22.91 -10.41
N TRP A 65 32.24 21.98 -9.60
CA TRP A 65 31.48 21.36 -8.51
C TRP A 65 31.25 22.36 -7.37
N GLU A 66 32.30 23.05 -6.94
CA GLU A 66 32.24 24.08 -5.87
C GLU A 66 31.43 25.31 -6.29
N GLU A 67 31.48 25.70 -7.56
CA GLU A 67 30.71 26.81 -8.13
C GLU A 67 29.33 26.37 -8.67
N ASP A 68 28.89 25.15 -8.34
CA ASP A 68 27.54 24.68 -8.62
C ASP A 68 27.15 24.53 -10.11
N PHE A 69 28.13 24.50 -11.01
CA PHE A 69 27.93 24.20 -12.43
C PHE A 69 27.66 22.71 -12.70
N ILE A 70 28.13 21.82 -11.81
CA ILE A 70 27.90 20.38 -11.88
C ILE A 70 27.68 19.83 -10.48
N ARG A 71 26.55 19.14 -10.25
CA ARG A 71 26.16 18.63 -8.92
C ARG A 71 25.70 17.18 -8.92
N MET A 72 25.62 16.55 -10.09
CA MET A 72 25.21 15.15 -10.19
C MET A 72 26.37 14.23 -9.89
N CYS A 73 26.12 13.24 -9.03
CA CYS A 73 26.96 12.07 -8.92
C CYS A 73 26.19 10.83 -9.40
N SER A 74 26.93 9.81 -9.81
CA SER A 74 26.35 8.55 -10.28
C SER A 74 27.17 7.39 -9.75
N ALA A 75 26.49 6.44 -9.12
CA ALA A 75 27.11 5.22 -8.61
C ALA A 75 27.03 4.12 -9.67
N GLY A 76 28.19 3.61 -10.10
CA GLY A 76 28.25 2.41 -10.92
C GLY A 76 28.07 1.18 -10.04
N LEU A 77 26.92 0.52 -10.17
CA LEU A 77 26.56 -0.66 -9.38
C LEU A 77 26.59 -1.91 -10.23
N GLU A 78 27.25 -2.95 -9.74
CA GLU A 78 27.19 -4.30 -10.30
C GLU A 78 26.10 -5.10 -9.56
N PRO A 79 25.01 -5.53 -10.22
CA PRO A 79 23.98 -6.36 -9.58
C PRO A 79 24.55 -7.70 -9.13
N VAL A 80 24.25 -8.10 -7.90
CA VAL A 80 24.63 -9.42 -7.33
C VAL A 80 23.41 -10.30 -7.13
N GLU A 81 22.33 -9.72 -6.63
CA GLU A 81 21.08 -10.44 -6.34
C GLU A 81 19.88 -9.62 -6.81
N LEU A 82 18.95 -10.30 -7.49
CA LEU A 82 17.71 -9.75 -8.01
C LEU A 82 16.53 -10.39 -7.31
N SER A 83 15.47 -9.62 -7.09
CA SER A 83 14.21 -10.11 -6.55
C SER A 83 13.01 -9.62 -7.37
N THR A 84 12.01 -10.48 -7.51
CA THR A 84 10.69 -10.16 -8.05
C THR A 84 9.61 -10.25 -6.97
N ALA A 85 10.00 -10.34 -5.70
CA ALA A 85 9.06 -10.40 -4.59
C ALA A 85 8.29 -9.08 -4.48
N THR A 86 6.99 -9.17 -4.23
CA THR A 86 6.05 -8.03 -4.32
C THR A 86 6.43 -6.91 -3.35
N GLU A 87 6.98 -7.24 -2.19
CA GLU A 87 7.44 -6.29 -1.17
C GLU A 87 8.62 -5.41 -1.61
N TYR A 88 9.35 -5.81 -2.66
CA TYR A 88 10.49 -5.06 -3.20
C TYR A 88 10.18 -4.40 -4.55
N LEU A 89 8.96 -4.53 -5.06
CA LEU A 89 8.55 -3.94 -6.34
C LEU A 89 7.75 -2.67 -6.10
N LEU A 90 8.10 -1.61 -6.84
CA LEU A 90 7.30 -0.39 -6.87
C LEU A 90 6.11 -0.56 -7.85
N PRO A 91 4.97 0.12 -7.62
CA PRO A 91 3.86 0.14 -8.56
C PRO A 91 4.33 0.56 -9.97
N GLY A 92 3.98 -0.22 -10.99
CA GLY A 92 4.39 0.03 -12.37
C GLY A 92 5.82 -0.40 -12.73
N GLN A 93 6.59 -0.96 -11.79
CA GLN A 93 7.94 -1.47 -12.08
C GLN A 93 7.89 -2.70 -13.00
N SER A 94 8.61 -2.64 -14.13
CA SER A 94 8.58 -3.68 -15.18
C SER A 94 9.77 -4.65 -15.15
N ARG A 95 10.72 -4.43 -14.23
CA ARG A 95 11.97 -5.20 -14.09
C ARG A 95 12.18 -5.64 -12.64
N ALA A 96 12.93 -6.71 -12.43
CA ALA A 96 13.30 -7.18 -11.09
C ALA A 96 14.07 -6.09 -10.31
N THR A 97 13.86 -6.04 -8.99
CA THR A 97 14.60 -5.16 -8.09
C THR A 97 15.96 -5.76 -7.79
N VAL A 98 17.02 -4.99 -7.97
CA VAL A 98 18.35 -5.35 -7.47
C VAL A 98 18.33 -5.18 -5.95
N VAL A 99 18.31 -6.29 -5.22
CA VAL A 99 18.27 -6.32 -3.74
C VAL A 99 19.65 -6.37 -3.12
N ARG A 100 20.66 -6.84 -3.86
CA ARG A 100 22.08 -6.69 -3.52
C ARG A 100 22.89 -6.31 -4.73
N SER A 101 23.84 -5.40 -4.53
CA SER A 101 24.79 -4.97 -5.56
C SER A 101 26.15 -4.68 -4.94
N LYS A 102 27.18 -4.55 -5.78
CA LYS A 102 28.49 -4.05 -5.39
C LYS A 102 28.68 -2.67 -5.98
N LEU A 103 29.20 -1.74 -5.16
CA LEU A 103 29.67 -0.46 -5.68
C LEU A 103 31.00 -0.68 -6.42
N VAL A 104 31.05 -0.29 -7.69
CA VAL A 104 32.24 -0.45 -8.54
C VAL A 104 32.97 0.88 -8.68
N GLU A 105 32.23 1.98 -8.79
CA GLU A 105 32.75 3.32 -9.00
C GLU A 105 31.74 4.39 -8.57
N VAL A 106 32.24 5.59 -8.35
CA VAL A 106 31.42 6.80 -8.25
C VAL A 106 31.97 7.80 -9.26
N SER A 107 31.08 8.43 -10.02
CA SER A 107 31.44 9.43 -11.02
C SER A 107 30.71 10.74 -10.79
N ILE A 108 31.38 11.85 -11.04
CA ILE A 108 30.71 13.12 -11.33
C ILE A 108 30.17 13.05 -12.76
N ALA A 109 28.92 13.47 -12.96
CA ALA A 109 28.23 13.43 -14.25
C ALA A 109 27.50 14.75 -14.52
N ASP A 110 27.19 15.05 -15.77
CA ASP A 110 26.32 16.17 -16.16
C ASP A 110 24.86 15.81 -15.96
N ILE A 111 24.49 14.58 -16.34
CA ILE A 111 23.16 14.01 -16.22
C ILE A 111 23.29 12.67 -15.49
N GLY A 112 22.68 12.60 -14.30
CA GLY A 112 22.60 11.34 -13.56
C GLY A 112 21.44 10.48 -14.04
N SER A 113 21.57 9.17 -13.89
CA SER A 113 20.44 8.23 -14.09
C SER A 113 19.49 8.19 -12.89
N ASN A 114 19.83 8.86 -11.79
CA ASN A 114 19.03 9.01 -10.59
C ASN A 114 19.03 10.49 -10.20
N ASP A 115 17.88 11.16 -10.33
CA ASP A 115 17.73 12.58 -10.02
C ASP A 115 18.00 12.87 -8.52
N ASP A 116 17.84 11.87 -7.65
CA ASP A 116 18.12 11.97 -6.21
C ASP A 116 19.63 11.85 -5.89
N ALA A 117 20.49 11.62 -6.91
CA ALA A 117 21.94 11.58 -6.75
C ALA A 117 22.62 12.97 -6.87
N LEU A 118 21.87 14.02 -6.51
CA LEU A 118 22.36 15.40 -6.39
C LEU A 118 23.07 15.62 -5.05
N GLN A 119 24.15 16.39 -5.04
CA GLN A 119 24.59 17.04 -3.79
C GLN A 119 23.65 18.22 -3.51
N LEU A 120 22.89 18.14 -2.42
CA LEU A 120 21.89 19.14 -2.05
C LEU A 120 22.19 19.75 -0.68
N TYR A 121 22.40 21.07 -0.63
CA TYR A 121 22.43 21.87 0.60
C TYR A 121 21.37 22.98 0.53
N GLU A 122 20.63 23.21 1.63
CA GLU A 122 19.89 24.43 1.90
C GLU A 122 20.85 25.63 1.88
N PRO A 123 20.36 26.87 1.64
CA PRO A 123 21.15 28.10 1.76
C PRO A 123 21.81 28.29 3.15
N SER A 124 21.39 27.52 4.15
CA SER A 124 21.93 27.46 5.52
C SER A 124 23.08 26.45 5.69
N GLY A 125 23.41 25.66 4.66
CA GLY A 125 24.41 24.58 4.70
C GLY A 125 23.86 23.23 5.18
N LYS A 126 22.54 23.08 5.35
CA LYS A 126 21.90 21.84 5.79
C LYS A 126 21.53 20.95 4.61
N ILE A 127 21.66 19.63 4.71
CA ILE A 127 21.38 18.71 3.59
C ILE A 127 19.90 18.79 3.17
N LEU A 128 19.63 19.14 1.91
CA LEU A 128 18.31 19.15 1.30
C LEU A 128 17.97 17.74 0.81
N ARG A 129 16.79 17.22 1.16
CA ARG A 129 16.29 15.94 0.68
C ARG A 129 15.16 16.21 -0.30
N LEU A 130 15.33 15.75 -1.53
CA LEU A 130 14.21 15.59 -2.46
C LEU A 130 14.09 14.08 -2.66
N ALA A 131 12.96 13.54 -2.21
CA ALA A 131 12.56 12.18 -2.53
C ALA A 131 11.38 12.29 -3.50
N SER A 132 11.31 11.35 -4.45
CA SER A 132 10.11 11.13 -5.27
C SER A 132 8.85 11.13 -4.39
N GLY A 133 7.93 12.08 -4.64
CA GLY A 133 6.66 12.21 -3.92
C GLY A 133 6.63 13.24 -2.78
N ALA A 134 7.67 14.06 -2.59
CA ALA A 134 7.60 15.21 -1.69
C ALA A 134 7.06 16.45 -2.40
N ASP A 135 5.94 17.01 -1.91
CA ASP A 135 5.41 18.29 -2.39
C ASP A 135 6.41 19.43 -2.12
N SER A 136 6.66 20.24 -3.16
CA SER A 136 7.47 21.45 -3.10
C SER A 136 6.60 22.64 -3.50
N GLU A 137 6.50 23.67 -2.64
CA GLU A 137 5.74 24.90 -2.93
C GLU A 137 6.30 25.70 -4.13
N ILE A 138 7.44 25.31 -4.69
CA ILE A 138 8.10 25.99 -5.80
C ILE A 138 7.81 25.32 -7.15
N VAL A 139 7.41 24.03 -7.18
CA VAL A 139 7.17 23.31 -8.45
C VAL A 139 5.92 22.43 -8.34
N PRO A 140 4.74 22.93 -8.69
CA PRO A 140 3.52 22.12 -8.68
C PRO A 140 3.49 21.16 -9.88
N LEU A 141 3.02 19.94 -9.64
CA LEU A 141 2.82 18.91 -10.66
C LEU A 141 1.81 19.37 -11.73
N LEU A 142 2.20 19.28 -13.00
CA LEU A 142 1.34 19.61 -14.13
C LEU A 142 0.29 18.51 -14.33
N LYS A 143 -0.99 18.93 -14.39
CA LYS A 143 -2.12 18.09 -14.78
C LYS A 143 -2.09 17.84 -16.29
N ASN A 144 -2.20 16.58 -16.69
CA ASN A 144 -2.36 16.18 -18.07
C ASN A 144 -3.63 16.81 -18.68
N ALA A 145 -3.46 17.54 -19.79
CA ALA A 145 -4.53 17.93 -20.68
C ALA A 145 -4.15 17.57 -22.11
N HIS A 146 -5.08 16.93 -22.82
CA HIS A 146 -5.01 16.50 -24.21
C HIS A 146 -4.36 17.49 -25.18
N SER A 147 -3.53 17.00 -26.11
CA SER A 147 -3.88 16.85 -27.54
C SER A 147 -2.68 16.30 -28.35
N PRO A 148 -2.88 15.36 -29.29
CA PRO A 148 -1.91 15.08 -30.35
C PRO A 148 -2.24 15.92 -31.59
N ALA A 149 -1.26 16.63 -32.14
CA ALA A 149 -1.24 17.00 -33.56
C ALA A 149 0.15 17.56 -33.94
N ALA A 150 0.92 16.76 -34.68
CA ALA A 150 1.66 17.19 -35.88
C ALA A 150 2.55 16.03 -36.38
N GLU A 151 2.21 15.50 -37.56
CA GLU A 151 3.11 14.78 -38.47
C GLU A 151 3.71 15.79 -39.50
N PRO A 152 4.67 15.45 -40.39
CA PRO A 152 5.65 14.34 -40.42
C PRO A 152 7.11 14.73 -40.84
N ALA A 153 7.99 13.72 -40.79
CA ALA A 153 9.19 13.44 -41.62
C ALA A 153 10.59 13.98 -41.20
N PRO A 154 11.72 13.34 -41.61
CA PRO A 154 11.95 12.01 -42.17
C PRO A 154 13.00 11.16 -41.40
N GLU A 155 13.13 9.92 -41.86
CA GLU A 155 13.96 8.80 -41.39
C GLU A 155 15.46 9.11 -41.15
N GLU A 156 16.00 8.59 -40.05
CA GLU A 156 17.30 7.90 -40.05
C GLU A 156 17.24 6.64 -39.17
N ASN A 157 17.59 5.51 -39.80
CA ASN A 157 17.61 4.17 -39.22
C ASN A 157 18.61 4.04 -38.07
N ASN A 158 18.11 3.70 -36.87
CA ASN A 158 18.73 2.69 -35.99
C ASN A 158 17.84 2.38 -34.77
N GLY A 159 17.15 1.23 -34.77
CA GLY A 159 16.54 0.73 -33.52
C GLY A 159 15.36 -0.23 -33.58
N ASN A 160 15.06 -0.89 -34.71
CA ASN A 160 13.81 -1.66 -34.90
C ASN A 160 13.67 -2.94 -34.04
N ASN A 161 14.58 -3.21 -33.11
CA ASN A 161 14.43 -4.33 -32.17
C ASN A 161 13.65 -3.94 -30.91
N GLN A 162 13.68 -2.71 -30.41
CA GLN A 162 13.02 -2.42 -29.13
C GLN A 162 11.48 -2.42 -29.23
N THR A 163 10.93 -1.86 -30.31
CA THR A 163 9.49 -1.81 -30.60
C THR A 163 8.89 -3.18 -30.92
N LEU A 164 9.67 -4.04 -31.59
CA LEU A 164 9.22 -5.39 -31.96
C LEU A 164 9.27 -6.35 -30.75
N PHE A 165 10.25 -6.19 -29.86
CA PHE A 165 10.32 -6.94 -28.60
C PHE A 165 9.29 -6.45 -27.57
N SER A 166 8.94 -5.15 -27.53
CA SER A 166 7.90 -4.64 -26.63
C SER A 166 6.50 -5.12 -27.06
N MET A 167 6.19 -5.13 -28.36
CA MET A 167 4.91 -5.62 -28.87
C MET A 167 4.71 -7.11 -28.56
N ASN A 168 5.72 -7.96 -28.79
CA ASN A 168 5.62 -9.40 -28.51
C ASN A 168 5.34 -9.72 -27.04
N LYS A 169 5.90 -8.94 -26.10
CA LYS A 169 5.62 -9.11 -24.67
C LYS A 169 4.18 -8.71 -24.32
N ILE A 170 3.67 -7.64 -24.94
CA ILE A 170 2.28 -7.19 -24.77
C ILE A 170 1.32 -8.25 -25.30
N LEU A 171 1.55 -8.76 -26.52
CA LEU A 171 0.74 -9.82 -27.13
C LEU A 171 0.71 -11.08 -26.27
N LEU A 172 1.87 -11.55 -25.78
CA LEU A 172 1.94 -12.72 -24.90
C LEU A 172 1.17 -12.50 -23.59
N THR A 173 1.25 -11.30 -23.00
CA THR A 173 0.52 -10.96 -21.77
C THR A 173 -0.99 -10.92 -22.01
N LEU A 174 -1.42 -10.48 -23.19
CA LEU A 174 -2.82 -10.49 -23.62
C LEU A 174 -3.29 -11.88 -24.07
N GLY A 175 -2.41 -12.90 -24.09
CA GLY A 175 -2.73 -14.25 -24.57
C GLY A 175 -2.90 -14.33 -26.10
N LEU A 176 -2.41 -13.35 -26.83
CA LEU A 176 -2.47 -13.26 -28.29
C LEU A 176 -1.24 -13.91 -28.95
N PRO A 177 -1.36 -14.43 -30.17
CA PRO A 177 -0.24 -15.01 -30.90
C PRO A 177 0.81 -13.94 -31.25
N ALA A 178 2.07 -14.34 -31.44
CA ALA A 178 3.16 -13.45 -31.85
C ALA A 178 2.97 -12.83 -33.26
N THR A 179 1.99 -13.32 -34.02
CA THR A 179 1.58 -12.79 -35.33
C THR A 179 0.41 -11.81 -35.24
N ALA A 180 -0.11 -11.54 -34.03
CA ALA A 180 -1.20 -10.59 -33.83
C ALA A 180 -0.72 -9.16 -34.12
N THR A 181 -1.64 -8.36 -34.65
CA THR A 181 -1.38 -6.96 -35.02
C THR A 181 -1.51 -6.03 -33.81
N GLU A 182 -1.04 -4.79 -33.95
CA GLU A 182 -1.25 -3.75 -32.95
C GLU A 182 -2.76 -3.50 -32.70
N ASP A 183 -3.58 -3.53 -33.74
CA ASP A 183 -5.03 -3.40 -33.64
C ASP A 183 -5.65 -4.54 -32.81
N ASP A 184 -5.14 -5.76 -32.93
CA ASP A 184 -5.59 -6.90 -32.12
C ASP A 184 -5.26 -6.69 -30.63
N ALA A 185 -4.09 -6.12 -30.33
CA ALA A 185 -3.69 -5.79 -28.96
C ALA A 185 -4.57 -4.69 -28.36
N VAL A 186 -4.84 -3.63 -29.12
CA VAL A 186 -5.72 -2.52 -28.70
C VAL A 186 -7.15 -3.03 -28.46
N ASN A 187 -7.66 -3.90 -29.32
CA ASN A 187 -8.98 -4.51 -29.15
C ASN A 187 -9.07 -5.38 -27.88
N ALA A 188 -8.03 -6.16 -27.59
CA ALA A 188 -7.97 -6.97 -26.37
C ALA A 188 -7.91 -6.10 -25.09
N ILE A 189 -7.13 -5.01 -25.10
CA ILE A 189 -7.06 -4.06 -23.98
C ILE A 189 -8.44 -3.39 -23.77
N THR A 190 -9.06 -2.93 -24.84
CA THR A 190 -10.39 -2.28 -24.79
C THR A 190 -11.43 -3.24 -24.22
N LYS A 191 -11.40 -4.52 -24.60
CA LYS A 191 -12.28 -5.54 -24.04
C LYS A 191 -12.03 -5.76 -22.55
N LEU A 192 -10.77 -5.88 -22.12
CA LEU A 192 -10.42 -6.03 -20.71
C LEU A 192 -10.89 -4.84 -19.87
N GLN A 193 -10.75 -3.62 -20.37
CA GLN A 193 -11.26 -2.42 -19.71
C GLN A 193 -12.79 -2.47 -19.57
N GLY A 194 -13.50 -2.90 -20.62
CA GLY A 194 -14.94 -3.11 -20.58
C GLY A 194 -15.36 -4.19 -19.57
N ASP A 195 -14.63 -5.30 -19.51
CA ASP A 195 -14.88 -6.38 -18.55
C ASP A 195 -14.62 -5.94 -17.11
N VAL A 196 -13.56 -5.16 -16.85
CA VAL A 196 -13.29 -4.57 -15.52
C VAL A 196 -14.44 -3.66 -15.09
N ALA A 197 -14.88 -2.75 -15.95
CA ALA A 197 -16.01 -1.87 -15.64
C ALA A 197 -17.31 -2.67 -15.38
N ARG A 198 -17.54 -3.75 -16.14
CA ARG A 198 -18.67 -4.66 -15.93
C ARG A 198 -18.56 -5.43 -14.60
N ILE A 199 -17.35 -5.83 -14.20
CA ILE A 199 -17.13 -6.53 -12.92
C ILE A 199 -17.33 -5.55 -11.75
N GLU A 200 -16.79 -4.34 -11.84
CA GLU A 200 -16.96 -3.31 -10.80
C GLU A 200 -18.44 -2.95 -10.59
N THR A 201 -19.20 -2.83 -11.68
CA THR A 201 -20.65 -2.59 -11.58
C THR A 201 -21.40 -3.78 -10.96
N LEU A 202 -21.06 -5.01 -11.34
CA LEU A 202 -21.67 -6.21 -10.75
C LEU A 202 -21.34 -6.36 -9.25
N GLU A 203 -20.09 -6.11 -8.85
CA GLU A 203 -19.66 -6.14 -7.45
C GLU A 203 -20.37 -5.05 -6.64
N LEU A 204 -20.52 -3.85 -7.20
CA LEU A 204 -21.30 -2.79 -6.56
C LEU A 204 -22.76 -3.20 -6.35
N SER A 205 -23.42 -3.70 -7.39
CA SER A 205 -24.81 -4.19 -7.27
C SER A 205 -24.95 -5.32 -6.26
N ARG A 206 -23.95 -6.22 -6.19
CA ARG A 206 -23.91 -7.32 -5.22
C ARG A 206 -23.78 -6.80 -3.78
N ILE A 207 -22.92 -5.81 -3.55
CA ILE A 207 -22.75 -5.12 -2.27
C ILE A 207 -24.06 -4.44 -1.86
N GLU A 208 -24.67 -3.67 -2.75
CA GLU A 208 -25.93 -2.98 -2.48
C GLU A 208 -27.05 -3.95 -2.11
N ALA A 209 -27.22 -5.04 -2.87
CA ALA A 209 -28.21 -6.06 -2.59
C ALA A 209 -28.00 -6.73 -1.21
N ALA A 210 -26.75 -6.98 -0.81
CA ALA A 210 -26.45 -7.54 0.51
C ALA A 210 -26.80 -6.58 1.66
N VAL A 211 -26.55 -5.28 1.46
CA VAL A 211 -26.90 -4.25 2.45
C VAL A 211 -28.41 -4.09 2.55
N ASP A 212 -29.11 -4.07 1.41
CA ASP A 212 -30.57 -3.95 1.37
C ASP A 212 -31.24 -5.17 2.04
N ALA A 213 -30.75 -6.39 1.77
CA ALA A 213 -31.20 -7.60 2.46
C ALA A 213 -30.94 -7.54 3.99
N ALA A 214 -29.83 -6.94 4.42
CA ALA A 214 -29.54 -6.76 5.85
C ALA A 214 -30.49 -5.75 6.52
N ILE A 215 -30.93 -4.72 5.79
CA ILE A 215 -31.93 -3.74 6.24
C ILE A 215 -33.30 -4.41 6.34
N GLU A 216 -33.70 -5.18 5.34
CA GLU A 216 -34.96 -5.97 5.36
C GLU A 216 -34.99 -6.97 6.52
N ALA A 217 -33.87 -7.65 6.76
CA ALA A 217 -33.69 -8.55 7.90
C ALA A 217 -33.57 -7.84 9.26
N ARG A 218 -33.66 -6.49 9.30
CA ARG A 218 -33.52 -5.63 10.49
C ARG A 218 -32.22 -5.85 11.27
N LYS A 219 -31.18 -6.34 10.61
CA LYS A 219 -29.83 -6.47 11.18
C LYS A 219 -29.11 -5.13 11.20
N THR A 220 -29.46 -4.25 10.28
CA THR A 220 -28.95 -2.88 10.20
C THR A 220 -30.10 -1.92 9.87
N THR A 221 -29.80 -0.63 9.90
CA THR A 221 -30.76 0.47 9.71
C THR A 221 -30.36 1.29 8.49
N ALA A 222 -31.33 1.99 7.89
CA ALA A 222 -31.13 2.71 6.64
C ALA A 222 -30.07 3.84 6.73
N ASP A 223 -29.88 4.43 7.91
CA ASP A 223 -28.83 5.43 8.21
C ASP A 223 -27.40 4.87 8.06
N LYS A 224 -27.22 3.55 8.14
CA LYS A 224 -25.90 2.90 8.02
C LYS A 224 -25.62 2.36 6.62
N ARG A 225 -26.56 2.52 5.68
CA ARG A 225 -26.48 1.96 4.33
C ARG A 225 -25.20 2.40 3.61
N ASP A 226 -24.96 3.71 3.52
CA ASP A 226 -23.80 4.26 2.80
C ASP A 226 -22.47 3.84 3.42
N HIS A 227 -22.43 3.69 4.75
CA HIS A 227 -21.25 3.22 5.46
C HIS A 227 -20.94 1.76 5.13
N LEU A 228 -21.96 0.89 5.09
CA LEU A 228 -21.80 -0.52 4.73
C LEU A 228 -21.44 -0.71 3.26
N ILE A 229 -21.98 0.11 2.36
CA ILE A 229 -21.59 0.11 0.94
C ILE A 229 -20.12 0.54 0.81
N THR A 230 -19.71 1.58 1.53
CA THR A 230 -18.31 2.05 1.55
C THR A 230 -17.38 0.97 2.11
N LEU A 231 -17.80 0.25 3.14
CA LEU A 231 -17.06 -0.88 3.70
C LEU A 231 -16.92 -2.00 2.66
N GLY A 232 -17.99 -2.38 1.97
CA GLY A 232 -17.95 -3.38 0.90
C GLY A 232 -17.01 -2.99 -0.24
N LYS A 233 -17.02 -1.71 -0.65
CA LYS A 233 -16.12 -1.17 -1.68
C LYS A 233 -14.65 -1.23 -1.29
N LYS A 234 -14.31 -0.99 -0.01
CA LYS A 234 -12.91 -0.92 0.46
C LYS A 234 -12.36 -2.26 0.95
N ALA A 235 -13.17 -3.04 1.65
CA ALA A 235 -12.76 -4.28 2.31
C ALA A 235 -13.18 -5.53 1.53
N GLY A 236 -14.02 -5.40 0.51
CA GLY A 236 -14.53 -6.50 -0.30
C GLY A 236 -15.83 -7.10 0.22
N PHE A 237 -16.52 -7.82 -0.66
CA PHE A 237 -17.84 -8.40 -0.39
C PHE A 237 -17.84 -9.41 0.77
N ASP A 238 -16.80 -10.25 0.88
CA ASP A 238 -16.74 -11.31 1.89
C ASP A 238 -16.65 -10.75 3.31
N VAL A 239 -15.87 -9.68 3.50
CA VAL A 239 -15.75 -8.98 4.78
C VAL A 239 -17.07 -8.31 5.16
N LEU A 240 -17.76 -7.70 4.18
CA LEU A 240 -19.08 -7.13 4.39
C LEU A 240 -20.09 -8.20 4.84
N GLN A 241 -20.13 -9.35 4.17
CA GLN A 241 -21.01 -10.48 4.54
C GLN A 241 -20.74 -10.98 5.95
N SER A 242 -19.46 -11.18 6.31
CA SER A 242 -19.09 -11.59 7.67
C SER A 242 -19.54 -10.54 8.70
N THR A 243 -19.40 -9.25 8.37
CA THR A 243 -19.82 -8.15 9.25
C THR A 243 -21.34 -8.15 9.45
N ILE A 244 -22.11 -8.30 8.37
CA ILE A 244 -23.58 -8.40 8.42
C ILE A 244 -24.02 -9.66 9.20
N ALA A 245 -23.30 -10.77 9.08
CA ALA A 245 -23.62 -12.01 9.78
C ALA A 245 -23.49 -11.87 11.31
N MET A 246 -22.56 -11.03 11.79
CA MET A 246 -22.37 -10.75 13.21
C MET A 246 -23.43 -9.81 13.82
N LEU A 247 -24.23 -9.12 12.98
CA LEU A 247 -25.28 -8.23 13.45
C LEU A 247 -26.54 -9.02 13.84
N THR A 248 -27.02 -8.82 15.07
CA THR A 248 -28.28 -9.38 15.56
C THR A 248 -29.47 -8.51 15.16
N PRO A 249 -30.59 -9.08 14.68
CA PRO A 249 -31.78 -8.32 14.35
C PRO A 249 -32.32 -7.52 15.55
N VAL A 250 -32.68 -6.26 15.33
CA VAL A 250 -33.26 -5.41 16.38
C VAL A 250 -34.68 -5.92 16.72
N GLN A 251 -34.87 -6.40 17.95
CA GLN A 251 -36.17 -6.79 18.47
C GLN A 251 -36.92 -5.58 19.06
N LYS A 252 -38.24 -5.52 18.85
CA LYS A 252 -39.07 -4.47 19.45
C LYS A 252 -39.21 -4.74 20.96
N PRO A 253 -39.15 -3.71 21.83
CA PRO A 253 -39.37 -3.86 23.27
C PRO A 253 -40.68 -4.58 23.64
N THR A 254 -41.72 -4.44 22.80
CA THR A 254 -43.00 -5.15 22.96
C THR A 254 -42.94 -6.66 22.74
N GLN A 255 -41.92 -7.19 22.05
CA GLN A 255 -41.71 -8.64 21.89
C GLN A 255 -40.95 -9.27 23.07
N LEU A 256 -40.24 -8.47 23.86
CA LEU A 256 -39.60 -8.91 25.10
C LEU A 256 -40.59 -9.06 26.27
N ILE A 257 -41.78 -8.45 26.16
CA ILE A 257 -42.78 -8.39 27.24
C ILE A 257 -43.85 -9.50 27.09
N ASN A 258 -43.86 -10.27 26.00
CA ASN A 258 -44.85 -11.35 25.83
C ASN A 258 -44.32 -12.53 24.98
N PRO A 259 -43.64 -13.54 25.57
CA PRO A 259 -43.27 -14.74 24.84
C PRO A 259 -44.47 -15.70 24.81
N ALA A 260 -45.29 -15.61 23.76
CA ALA A 260 -46.19 -16.69 23.40
C ALA A 260 -45.40 -17.77 22.66
N GLY A 261 -45.04 -18.84 23.37
CA GLY A 261 -44.77 -20.15 22.79
C GLY A 261 -43.31 -20.51 22.51
N GLY A 262 -42.77 -21.39 23.34
CA GLY A 262 -41.90 -22.48 22.88
C GLY A 262 -40.38 -22.29 22.99
N ALA A 263 -39.83 -22.84 24.07
CA ALA A 263 -38.49 -23.42 24.17
C ALA A 263 -37.27 -22.53 23.85
N ALA A 264 -36.84 -21.74 24.84
CA ALA A 264 -35.42 -21.57 25.12
C ALA A 264 -35.27 -21.25 26.62
N SER A 265 -34.33 -21.92 27.26
CA SER A 265 -33.98 -21.84 28.68
C SER A 265 -33.82 -20.39 29.17
N SER A 266 -34.83 -19.90 29.88
CA SER A 266 -34.75 -18.65 30.63
C SER A 266 -33.87 -18.88 31.85
N ALA A 267 -32.70 -18.24 31.88
CA ALA A 267 -32.08 -17.86 33.14
C ALA A 267 -33.09 -16.95 33.85
N SER A 268 -33.84 -17.53 34.77
CA SER A 268 -34.83 -16.83 35.58
C SER A 268 -34.10 -15.79 36.43
N VAL A 269 -34.30 -14.52 36.12
CA VAL A 269 -34.10 -13.45 37.10
C VAL A 269 -35.08 -13.76 38.23
N GLU A 270 -34.56 -14.27 39.34
CA GLU A 270 -35.35 -14.57 40.53
C GLU A 270 -35.71 -13.24 41.21
N LEU A 271 -36.94 -12.79 40.98
CA LEU A 271 -37.53 -11.65 41.68
C LEU A 271 -37.60 -11.98 43.18
N ALA A 272 -37.22 -11.02 44.03
CA ALA A 272 -37.29 -11.15 45.48
C ALA A 272 -38.75 -11.11 45.96
N TYR A 273 -39.04 -11.70 47.14
CA TYR A 273 -40.40 -11.80 47.70
C TYR A 273 -41.12 -10.43 47.78
N SER A 274 -40.38 -9.37 48.10
CA SER A 274 -40.88 -8.00 48.23
C SER A 274 -41.26 -7.32 46.90
N GLU A 275 -40.85 -7.87 45.77
CA GLU A 275 -41.17 -7.35 44.44
C GLU A 275 -42.37 -8.08 43.79
N MET A 276 -42.90 -9.11 44.45
CA MET A 276 -44.07 -9.86 43.98
C MET A 276 -45.37 -9.28 44.54
N SER A 277 -46.41 -9.17 43.71
CA SER A 277 -47.73 -8.73 44.15
C SER A 277 -48.47 -9.84 44.94
N ASP A 278 -49.43 -9.46 45.77
CA ASP A 278 -50.22 -10.42 46.59
C ASP A 278 -50.89 -11.52 45.76
N GLU A 279 -51.29 -11.21 44.52
CA GLU A 279 -51.87 -12.19 43.59
C GLU A 279 -50.82 -13.20 43.08
N GLN A 280 -49.58 -12.74 42.85
CA GLN A 280 -48.47 -13.59 42.42
C GLN A 280 -47.99 -14.50 43.56
N LEU A 281 -47.95 -13.98 44.78
CA LEU A 281 -47.59 -14.75 45.97
C LEU A 281 -48.62 -15.85 46.27
N ARG A 282 -49.92 -15.56 46.16
CA ARG A 282 -50.99 -16.58 46.28
C ARG A 282 -50.94 -17.65 45.20
N LYS A 283 -50.58 -17.26 43.98
CA LYS A 283 -50.41 -18.22 42.88
C LYS A 283 -49.17 -19.09 43.11
N LEU A 284 -48.08 -18.51 43.60
CA LEU A 284 -46.85 -19.22 43.93
C LEU A 284 -47.05 -20.19 45.11
N GLU A 285 -47.79 -19.80 46.14
CA GLU A 285 -48.17 -20.68 47.26
C GLU A 285 -48.96 -21.90 46.77
N LYS A 286 -49.85 -21.72 45.79
CA LYS A 286 -50.72 -22.78 45.27
C LYS A 286 -50.04 -23.69 44.23
N GLU A 287 -49.21 -23.12 43.36
CA GLU A 287 -48.56 -23.86 42.27
C GLU A 287 -47.20 -24.44 42.67
N ASN A 288 -46.47 -23.79 43.59
CA ASN A 288 -45.15 -24.23 44.02
C ASN A 288 -44.81 -23.82 45.46
N PRO A 289 -45.39 -24.51 46.46
CA PRO A 289 -45.28 -24.15 47.87
C PRO A 289 -43.83 -24.18 48.39
N GLU A 290 -42.97 -25.03 47.83
CA GLU A 290 -41.55 -25.10 48.22
C GLU A 290 -40.78 -23.83 47.86
N LYS A 291 -41.03 -23.27 46.67
CA LYS A 291 -40.36 -22.03 46.22
C LYS A 291 -40.89 -20.81 46.98
N PHE A 292 -42.19 -20.80 47.31
CA PHE A 292 -42.77 -19.79 48.20
C PHE A 292 -42.12 -19.81 49.59
N MET A 293 -41.94 -20.98 50.20
CA MET A 293 -41.28 -21.11 51.51
C MET A 293 -39.81 -20.66 51.49
N GLN A 294 -39.08 -20.89 50.39
CA GLN A 294 -37.70 -20.42 50.26
C GLN A 294 -37.61 -18.89 50.17
N LEU A 295 -38.46 -18.26 49.34
CA LEU A 295 -38.51 -16.81 49.22
C LEU A 295 -39.00 -16.16 50.51
N PHE A 296 -40.00 -16.75 51.18
CA PHE A 296 -40.50 -16.25 52.46
C PHE A 296 -39.46 -16.37 53.58
N LYS A 297 -38.73 -17.50 53.66
CA LYS A 297 -37.65 -17.68 54.63
C LYS A 297 -36.48 -16.72 54.38
N ALA A 298 -36.17 -16.43 53.11
CA ALA A 298 -35.13 -15.47 52.76
C ALA A 298 -35.49 -14.04 53.18
N GLU A 299 -36.76 -13.65 53.08
CA GLU A 299 -37.23 -12.31 53.43
C GLU A 299 -37.50 -12.13 54.94
N PHE A 300 -38.15 -13.11 55.58
CA PHE A 300 -38.64 -12.98 56.97
C PHE A 300 -37.90 -13.86 58.00
N GLY A 301 -36.97 -14.71 57.57
CA GLY A 301 -36.10 -15.48 58.47
C GLY A 301 -36.73 -16.70 59.16
N TYR A 302 -38.02 -16.99 58.92
CA TYR A 302 -38.70 -18.18 59.43
C TYR A 302 -39.59 -18.81 58.34
N VAL A 303 -39.93 -20.09 58.51
CA VAL A 303 -40.77 -20.84 57.55
C VAL A 303 -42.23 -20.80 58.05
N PRO A 304 -43.18 -20.31 57.24
CA PRO A 304 -44.59 -20.31 57.61
C PRO A 304 -45.12 -21.75 57.59
N LYS A 305 -45.91 -22.13 58.59
CA LYS A 305 -46.62 -23.42 58.60
C LYS A 305 -47.83 -23.29 57.66
N ILE A 306 -47.72 -23.90 56.49
CA ILE A 306 -48.86 -24.07 55.57
C ILE A 306 -49.60 -25.32 56.05
N ASP A 307 -50.71 -25.14 56.77
CA ASP A 307 -51.62 -26.24 57.10
C ASP A 307 -52.30 -26.69 55.80
N LYS A 308 -52.25 -28.01 55.53
CA LYS A 308 -52.85 -28.65 54.35
C LYS A 308 -54.37 -28.68 54.41
#